data_AF-A0A970UTP6-F1
#
_entry.id   AF-A0A970UTP6-F1
#
_cell.length_a   1.000
_cell.length_b   1.000
_cell.length_c   1.000
_cell.angle_alpha   90.00
_cell.angle_beta   90.00
_cell.angle_gamma   90.00
#
_symmetry.space_group_name_H-M   'P 1'
#
loop_
_entity.id
_entity.type
_entity.pdbx_description
1 polymer ?
#
loop_
_entity_poly.entity_id
_entity_poly.type
_entity_poly.pdbx_seq_one_letter_code
_entity_poly.pdbx_strand_id
1 'polypeptide(L)'
;MSRINHFLYGFIPGILLPILFLWIYLNRFYPTDSVFFEILKQLFPSVMMGKLLLLSIMPNLVGVFIFYKQDNFKLGIGMMLGALPYLVAAMIMM
;
A
#
# COMPACT_ATOMS: atom_id res chain seq x y z
N MET A 1 6.62 31.36 7.19
CA MET A 1 6.18 30.06 7.72
C MET A 1 6.27 28.99 6.64
N SER A 2 6.97 27.91 6.92
CA SER A 2 7.37 26.85 5.98
C SER A 2 6.17 26.19 5.30
N ARG A 3 6.10 26.28 3.96
CA ARG A 3 5.27 25.45 3.09
C ARG A 3 5.78 24.01 3.14
N ILE A 4 5.65 23.34 4.28
CA ILE A 4 5.80 21.88 4.28
C ILE A 4 4.69 21.38 3.37
N ASN A 5 5.09 20.80 2.23
CA ASN A 5 4.17 20.29 1.25
C ASN A 5 3.45 19.12 1.91
N HIS A 6 2.22 19.37 2.40
CA HIS A 6 1.35 18.35 3.00
C HIS A 6 1.15 17.13 2.09
N PHE A 7 1.47 17.26 0.80
CA PHE A 7 1.66 16.15 -0.11
C PHE A 7 2.58 15.03 0.42
N LEU A 8 3.77 15.37 0.94
CA LEU A 8 4.73 14.36 1.42
C LEU A 8 4.18 13.58 2.61
N TYR A 9 3.40 14.23 3.48
CA TYR A 9 2.72 13.58 4.59
C TYR A 9 1.59 12.63 4.15
N GLY A 10 1.10 12.73 2.91
CA GLY A 10 0.21 11.72 2.32
C GLY A 10 0.98 10.66 1.55
N PHE A 11 2.02 11.08 0.83
CA PHE A 11 2.79 10.23 -0.06
C PHE A 11 3.64 9.19 0.66
N ILE A 12 4.39 9.60 1.69
CA ILE A 12 5.22 8.68 2.48
C ILE A 12 4.36 7.58 3.13
N PRO A 13 3.28 7.89 3.88
CA PRO A 13 2.44 6.83 4.41
C PRO A 13 1.71 6.08 3.30
N GLY A 14 1.37 6.71 2.17
CA GLY A 14 0.83 6.01 1.01
C GLY A 14 1.75 4.90 0.47
N ILE A 15 3.07 5.05 0.57
CA ILE A 15 4.00 3.99 0.20
C ILE A 15 4.16 2.97 1.33
N LEU A 16 4.25 3.43 2.58
CA LEU A 16 4.53 2.54 3.71
C LEU A 16 3.34 1.66 4.11
N LEU A 17 2.11 2.18 4.03
CA LEU A 17 0.90 1.47 4.45
C LEU A 17 0.72 0.12 3.75
N PRO A 18 0.83 0.03 2.41
CA PRO A 18 0.70 -1.24 1.71
C PRO A 18 1.74 -2.27 2.14
N ILE A 19 2.98 -1.85 2.38
CA ILE A 19 4.06 -2.74 2.86
C ILE A 19 3.76 -3.22 4.28
N LEU A 20 3.40 -2.30 5.18
CA LEU A 20 3.07 -2.63 6.57
C LEU A 20 1.85 -3.56 6.64
N PHE A 21 0.83 -3.29 5.84
CA PHE A 21 -0.35 -4.15 5.75
C PHE A 21 0.01 -5.55 5.27
N LEU A 22 0.81 -5.68 4.20
CA LEU A 22 1.28 -6.99 3.71
C LEU A 22 2.07 -7.74 4.75
N TRP A 23 2.97 -7.06 5.45
CA TRP A 23 3.78 -7.68 6.49
C TRP A 23 2.93 -8.23 7.63
N ILE A 24 1.97 -7.44 8.13
CA ILE A 24 1.04 -7.89 9.18
C ILE A 24 0.14 -9.02 8.65
N TYR A 25 -0.36 -8.89 7.43
CA TYR A 25 -1.28 -9.86 6.82
C TYR A 25 -0.59 -11.22 6.64
N LEU A 26 0.60 -11.25 6.04
CA LEU A 26 1.31 -12.50 5.79
C LEU A 26 1.77 -13.16 7.09
N ASN A 27 2.31 -12.40 8.04
CA ASN A 27 2.75 -12.97 9.33
C ASN A 27 1.59 -13.57 10.14
N ARG A 28 0.35 -13.12 9.93
CA ARG A 28 -0.81 -13.56 10.71
C ARG A 28 -1.65 -14.62 10.02
N PHE A 29 -1.80 -14.53 8.70
CA PHE A 29 -2.75 -15.35 7.95
C PHE A 29 -2.08 -16.34 7.00
N TYR A 30 -0.78 -16.22 6.73
CA TYR A 30 -0.09 -17.15 5.85
C TYR A 30 0.49 -18.33 6.67
N PRO A 31 0.05 -19.58 6.43
CA PRO A 31 0.34 -20.72 7.29
C PRO A 31 1.72 -21.33 6.97
N THR A 32 2.80 -20.56 7.16
CA THR A 32 4.19 -21.04 7.05
C THR A 32 5.07 -20.35 8.07
N ASP A 33 6.08 -21.05 8.58
CA ASP A 33 7.09 -20.51 9.49
C ASP A 33 8.18 -19.69 8.75
N SER A 34 7.96 -19.39 7.47
CA SER A 34 8.90 -18.67 6.62
C SER A 34 8.94 -17.18 6.93
N VAL A 35 10.12 -16.58 6.74
CA VAL A 35 10.28 -15.13 6.94
C VAL A 35 9.56 -14.37 5.82
N PHE A 36 9.00 -13.18 6.11
CA PHE A 36 8.26 -12.34 5.16
C PHE A 36 8.87 -12.26 3.75
N PHE A 37 10.18 -12.06 3.63
CA PHE A 37 10.85 -11.97 2.33
C PHE A 37 10.89 -13.30 1.57
N GLU A 38 10.91 -14.44 2.26
CA GLU A 38 10.83 -15.76 1.64
C GLU A 38 9.43 -15.99 1.09
N ILE A 39 8.40 -15.61 1.84
CA ILE A 39 7.00 -15.66 1.39
C ILE A 39 6.82 -14.79 0.13
N LEU A 40 7.37 -13.57 0.12
CA LEU A 40 7.33 -12.70 -1.06
C LEU A 40 8.03 -13.32 -2.28
N LYS A 41 9.18 -13.98 -2.08
CA LYS A 41 9.89 -14.67 -3.17
C LYS A 41 9.11 -15.88 -3.70
N GLN A 42 8.42 -16.61 -2.84
CA GLN A 42 7.57 -17.73 -3.26
C GLN A 42 6.34 -17.26 -4.04
N LEU A 43 5.79 -16.12 -3.65
CA LEU A 43 4.61 -15.53 -4.30
C LEU A 43 4.97 -14.80 -5.59
N PHE A 44 6.21 -14.36 -5.79
CA PHE A 44 6.62 -13.61 -6.97
C PHE A 44 7.23 -14.53 -8.05
N PRO A 45 6.84 -14.39 -9.34
CA PRO A 45 5.67 -13.70 -9.86
C PRO A 45 4.46 -14.66 -9.90
N SER A 46 3.36 -14.29 -9.25
CA SER A 46 2.11 -15.06 -9.34
C SER A 46 0.90 -14.13 -9.29
N VAL A 47 -0.22 -14.62 -9.86
CA VAL A 47 -1.53 -13.95 -9.80
C VAL A 47 -1.96 -13.70 -8.33
N MET A 48 -1.55 -14.59 -7.41
CA MET A 48 -1.85 -14.44 -5.99
C MET A 48 -1.13 -13.22 -5.40
N MET A 49 0.13 -12.97 -5.79
CA MET A 49 0.87 -11.77 -5.39
C MET A 49 0.18 -10.50 -5.88
N GLY A 50 -0.29 -10.49 -7.14
CA GLY A 50 -1.06 -9.37 -7.68
C GLY A 50 -2.32 -9.07 -6.85
N LYS A 51 -3.08 -10.10 -6.49
CA LYS A 51 -4.25 -9.96 -5.60
C LYS A 51 -3.89 -9.43 -4.21
N LEU A 52 -2.77 -9.86 -3.63
CA LEU A 52 -2.29 -9.38 -2.34
C LEU A 52 -1.86 -7.91 -2.39
N LEU A 53 -1.23 -7.47 -3.48
CA LEU A 53 -0.90 -6.07 -3.73
C LEU A 53 -2.18 -5.20 -3.87
N LEU A 54 -3.23 -5.71 -4.52
CA LEU A 54 -4.52 -5.01 -4.57
C LEU A 54 -5.21 -4.93 -3.21
N LEU A 55 -5.10 -5.99 -2.40
CA LEU A 55 -5.61 -5.98 -1.04
C LEU A 55 -4.85 -4.97 -0.18
N SER A 56 -3.54 -4.87 -0.35
CA SER A 56 -2.69 -4.03 0.48
C SER A 56 -2.84 -2.53 0.23
N ILE A 57 -3.37 -2.12 -0.93
CA ILE A 57 -3.72 -0.72 -1.20
C ILE A 57 -5.09 -0.31 -0.63
N MET A 58 -5.92 -1.23 -0.14
CA MET A 58 -7.23 -0.90 0.45
C MET A 58 -7.14 0.11 1.61
N PRO A 59 -6.20 -0.01 2.56
CA PRO A 59 -5.99 1.00 3.60
C PRO A 59 -5.69 2.40 3.05
N ASN A 60 -4.97 2.50 1.92
CA ASN A 60 -4.73 3.78 1.28
C ASN A 60 -6.04 4.38 0.75
N LEU A 61 -6.88 3.57 0.10
CA LEU A 61 -8.18 4.05 -0.39
C LEU A 61 -9.04 4.57 0.76
N VAL A 62 -9.08 3.86 1.89
CA VAL A 62 -9.73 4.33 3.11
C VAL A 62 -9.15 5.67 3.57
N GLY A 63 -7.82 5.79 3.61
CA GLY A 63 -7.14 7.04 3.96
C GLY A 63 -7.45 8.20 3.00
N VAL A 64 -7.55 7.93 1.70
CA VAL A 64 -7.97 8.91 0.68
C VAL A 64 -9.39 9.41 0.98
N PHE A 65 -10.35 8.53 1.30
CA PHE A 65 -11.70 8.94 1.68
C PHE A 65 -11.74 9.77 2.97
N ILE A 66 -10.93 9.41 3.98
CA ILE A 66 -10.82 10.18 5.23
C ILE A 66 -10.30 11.60 4.94
N PHE A 67 -9.23 11.73 4.15
CA PHE A 67 -8.67 13.03 3.82
C PHE A 67 -9.55 13.85 2.88
N TYR A 68 -10.27 13.19 1.99
CA TYR A 68 -11.29 13.83 1.16
C TYR A 68 -12.39 14.46 2.04
N LYS A 69 -12.88 13.73 3.05
CA LYS A 69 -13.89 14.25 3.99
C LYS A 69 -13.40 15.44 4.84
N GLN A 70 -12.09 15.56 5.05
CA GLN A 70 -11.47 16.62 5.84
C GLN A 70 -10.99 17.82 5.00
N ASP A 71 -11.36 17.88 3.71
CA ASP A 71 -10.88 18.88 2.74
C ASP A 71 -9.34 18.93 2.59
N ASN A 72 -8.66 17.85 2.99
CA ASN A 72 -7.21 17.71 2.98
C ASN A 72 -6.71 17.08 1.68
N PHE A 73 -7.04 17.69 0.54
CA PHE A 73 -6.80 17.14 -0.80
C PHE A 73 -5.33 16.78 -1.07
N LYS A 74 -4.37 17.56 -0.57
CA LYS A 74 -2.94 17.28 -0.77
C LYS A 74 -2.50 15.97 -0.11
N LEU A 75 -3.07 15.63 1.06
CA LEU A 75 -2.81 14.36 1.74
C LEU A 75 -3.43 13.20 0.98
N GLY A 76 -4.69 13.36 0.54
CA GLY A 76 -5.39 12.35 -0.27
C GLY A 76 -4.65 12.04 -1.58
N ILE A 77 -4.25 13.07 -2.33
CA ILE A 77 -3.48 12.89 -3.58
C ILE A 77 -2.14 12.20 -3.29
N GLY A 78 -1.45 12.60 -2.20
CA GLY A 78 -0.23 11.93 -1.76
C GLY A 78 -0.45 10.43 -1.53
N MET A 79 -1.46 10.06 -0.75
CA MET A 79 -1.78 8.64 -0.49
C MET A 79 -2.14 7.87 -1.75
N MET A 80 -2.90 8.49 -2.66
CA MET A 80 -3.29 7.87 -3.92
C MET A 80 -2.08 7.62 -4.82
N LEU A 81 -1.21 8.61 -4.98
CA LEU A 81 0.03 8.46 -5.75
C LEU A 81 0.99 7.44 -5.11
N GLY A 82 1.03 7.35 -3.78
CA GLY A 82 1.81 6.33 -3.07
C GLY A 82 1.28 4.90 -3.31
N ALA A 83 -0.01 4.73 -3.57
CA ALA A 83 -0.61 3.42 -3.88
C ALA A 83 -0.33 2.96 -5.33
N LEU A 84 -0.07 3.90 -6.26
CA LEU A 84 0.04 3.58 -7.69
C LEU A 84 1.13 2.55 -8.03
N PRO A 85 2.35 2.58 -7.46
CA PRO A 85 3.36 1.55 -7.74
C PRO A 85 2.88 0.13 -7.45
N TYR A 86 2.11 -0.05 -6.36
CA TYR A 86 1.54 -1.34 -5.98
C TYR A 86 0.43 -1.77 -6.94
N LEU A 87 -0.40 -0.82 -7.38
CA LEU A 87 -1.44 -1.08 -8.37
C LEU A 87 -0.84 -1.47 -9.72
N VAL A 88 0.18 -0.76 -10.18
CA VAL A 88 0.90 -1.09 -11.42
C VAL A 88 1.56 -2.46 -11.31
N ALA A 89 2.28 -2.73 -10.21
CA ALA A 89 2.88 -4.03 -9.96
C ALA A 89 1.82 -5.15 -9.93
N ALA A 90 0.65 -4.91 -9.35
CA ALA A 90 -0.45 -5.86 -9.34
C ALA A 90 -0.98 -6.16 -10.74
N MET A 91 -1.19 -5.12 -11.56
CA MET A 91 -1.68 -5.28 -12.95
C MET A 91 -0.70 -6.06 -13.82
N ILE A 92 0.61 -5.92 -13.60
CA ILE A 92 1.63 -6.68 -14.34
C ILE A 92 1.63 -8.17 -13.97
N MET A 93 1.24 -8.51 -12.73
CA MET A 93 1.23 -9.88 -12.23
C MET A 93 -0.10 -10.62 -12.42
N MET A 94 -1.13 -9.94 -12.94
CA MET A 94 -2.46 -10.50 -13.17
C MET A 94 -2.56 -11.29 -14.47
#